data_AF-A0A7X1NNB9-F1
#
_entry.id   AF-A0A7X1NNB9-F1
#
_cell.length_a   1.000
_cell.length_b   1.000
_cell.length_c   1.000
_cell.angle_alpha   90.00
_cell.angle_beta   90.00
_cell.angle_gamma   90.00
#
_symmetry.space_group_name_H-M   'P 1'
#
loop_
_entity.id
_entity.type
_entity.pdbx_description
1 polymer ?
#
loop_
_entity_poly.entity_id
_entity_poly.type
_entity_poly.pdbx_seq_one_letter_code
_entity_poly.pdbx_strand_id
1 'polypeptide(L)'
;MADINEEFPTLDDLNPDNDALPRPSPRTHGKSDDHVDDDALALATEREEVALGLKDYVPDDVPDATDPLPPEAAPEADLAQRGLLEDPGRG
;
A
#
# COMPACT_ATOMS: atom_id res chain seq x y z
N MET A 1 -20.97 -9.34 51.05
CA MET A 1 -21.26 -10.16 49.85
C MET A 1 -21.51 -9.19 48.71
N ALA A 2 -20.75 -9.26 47.62
CA ALA A 2 -21.10 -8.54 46.40
C ALA A 2 -22.25 -9.31 45.74
N ASP A 3 -23.38 -8.66 45.53
CA ASP A 3 -24.48 -9.18 44.71
C ASP A 3 -23.99 -9.23 43.25
N ILE A 4 -23.50 -10.40 42.84
CA ILE A 4 -23.36 -10.74 41.43
C ILE A 4 -24.74 -11.14 40.90
N ASN A 5 -25.63 -10.16 40.78
CA ASN A 5 -26.76 -10.29 39.84
C ASN A 5 -26.15 -10.22 38.43
N GLU A 6 -25.53 -11.32 37.99
CA GLU A 6 -25.19 -11.53 36.59
C GLU A 6 -26.51 -11.65 35.83
N GLU A 7 -26.98 -10.51 35.33
CA GLU A 7 -28.02 -10.43 34.32
C GLU A 7 -27.42 -11.03 33.04
N PHE A 8 -27.51 -12.36 32.92
CA PHE A 8 -27.14 -13.05 31.70
C PHE A 8 -27.99 -12.50 30.56
N PRO A 9 -27.40 -12.16 29.42
CA PRO A 9 -28.16 -11.67 28.27
C PRO A 9 -29.23 -12.70 27.93
N THR A 10 -30.46 -12.23 27.88
CA THR A 10 -31.61 -13.04 27.53
C THR A 10 -31.60 -13.33 26.04
N LEU A 11 -32.38 -14.32 25.61
CA LEU A 11 -32.51 -14.63 24.19
C LEU A 11 -33.04 -13.44 23.37
N ASP A 12 -33.75 -12.51 24.01
CA ASP A 12 -34.26 -11.29 23.38
C ASP A 12 -33.15 -10.25 23.15
N ASP A 13 -32.13 -10.21 24.01
CA ASP A 13 -30.95 -9.35 23.85
C ASP A 13 -30.02 -9.82 22.72
N LEU A 14 -30.19 -11.07 22.27
CA LEU A 14 -29.49 -11.64 21.13
C LEU A 14 -30.28 -11.48 19.81
N ASN A 15 -31.46 -10.88 19.86
CA ASN A 15 -32.25 -10.62 18.66
C ASN A 15 -31.65 -9.43 17.91
N PRO A 16 -31.12 -9.61 16.68
CA PRO A 16 -30.55 -8.52 15.89
C PRO A 16 -31.58 -7.44 15.55
N ASP A 17 -32.88 -7.72 15.65
CA ASP A 17 -33.93 -6.71 15.43
C ASP A 17 -34.13 -5.78 16.65
N ASN A 18 -33.59 -6.14 17.82
CA ASN A 18 -33.72 -5.44 19.10
C ASN A 18 -32.38 -4.86 19.61
N ASP A 19 -31.33 -4.85 18.77
CA ASP A 19 -29.96 -4.44 19.14
C ASP A 19 -29.76 -2.93 19.30
N ALA A 20 -30.83 -2.14 19.17
CA ALA A 20 -30.85 -0.67 19.15
C ALA A 20 -29.92 -0.03 18.09
N LEU A 21 -29.36 -0.83 17.17
CA LEU A 21 -28.52 -0.36 16.08
C LEU A 21 -29.39 0.15 14.92
N PRO A 22 -28.84 1.04 14.08
CA PRO A 22 -29.50 1.43 12.84
C PRO A 22 -29.71 0.19 11.94
N ARG A 23 -30.90 0.08 11.34
CA ARG A 23 -31.20 -1.02 10.43
C ARG A 23 -30.24 -1.02 9.23
N PRO A 24 -29.74 -2.20 8.80
CA PRO A 24 -28.91 -2.31 7.61
C PRO A 24 -29.65 -1.73 6.40
N SER A 25 -29.10 -0.68 5.81
CA SER A 25 -29.63 -0.08 4.59
C SER A 25 -28.88 -0.64 3.38
N PRO A 26 -29.54 -1.33 2.44
CA PRO A 26 -28.89 -1.80 1.21
C PRO A 26 -28.46 -0.65 0.28
N ARG A 27 -28.87 0.60 0.57
CA ARG A 27 -28.47 1.79 -0.19
C ARG A 27 -27.08 2.31 0.17
N THR A 28 -26.57 1.89 1.32
CA THR A 28 -25.29 2.33 1.86
C THR A 28 -24.54 1.10 2.34
N HIS A 29 -23.82 0.45 1.43
CA HIS A 29 -22.67 -0.33 1.89
C HIS A 29 -21.74 0.68 2.56
N GLY A 30 -21.38 0.45 3.83
CA GLY A 30 -20.37 1.24 4.53
C GLY A 30 -19.02 1.02 3.84
N LYS A 31 -18.83 1.65 2.70
CA LYS A 31 -17.53 1.84 2.09
C LYS A 31 -16.90 2.96 2.90
N SER A 32 -15.81 2.67 3.60
CA SER A 32 -14.99 3.72 4.17
C SER A 32 -14.49 4.56 3.00
N ASP A 33 -14.87 5.83 2.92
CA ASP A 33 -14.54 6.73 1.81
C ASP A 33 -13.05 7.18 1.80
N ASP A 34 -12.15 6.41 2.42
CA ASP A 34 -10.74 6.79 2.64
C ASP A 34 -9.79 5.59 2.51
N HIS A 35 -10.14 4.62 1.65
CA HIS A 35 -9.21 3.55 1.32
C HIS A 35 -8.01 4.15 0.58
N VAL A 36 -6.85 4.14 1.25
CA VAL A 36 -5.56 4.40 0.62
C VAL A 36 -5.43 3.47 -0.58
N ASP A 37 -4.93 4.01 -1.70
CA ASP A 37 -4.65 3.24 -2.90
C ASP A 37 -3.88 1.95 -2.57
N ASP A 38 -4.29 0.82 -3.14
CA ASP A 38 -3.71 -0.49 -2.84
C ASP A 38 -2.20 -0.49 -3.13
N ASP A 39 -1.79 0.22 -4.18
CA ASP A 39 -0.38 0.40 -4.54
C ASP A 39 0.39 1.22 -3.49
N ALA A 40 -0.24 2.27 -2.95
CA ALA A 40 0.36 3.08 -1.88
C ALA A 40 0.44 2.30 -0.56
N LEU A 41 -0.55 1.46 -0.27
CA LEU A 41 -0.55 0.58 0.90
C LEU A 41 0.57 -0.48 0.79
N ALA A 42 0.74 -1.07 -0.39
CA ALA A 42 1.81 -2.02 -0.66
C ALA A 42 3.18 -1.37 -0.47
N LEU A 43 3.41 -0.19 -1.06
CA LEU A 43 4.66 0.55 -0.92
C LEU A 43 4.98 0.92 0.54
N ALA A 44 3.98 1.35 1.31
CA ALA A 44 4.15 1.65 2.73
C ALA A 44 4.61 0.40 3.51
N THR A 45 3.99 -0.75 3.23
CA THR A 45 4.35 -2.03 3.84
C THR A 45 5.80 -2.41 3.54
N GLU A 46 6.24 -2.29 2.28
CA GLU A 46 7.63 -2.61 1.91
C GLU A 46 8.65 -1.73 2.64
N ARG A 47 8.36 -0.43 2.77
CA ARG A 47 9.21 0.51 3.51
C ARG A 47 9.29 0.16 5.00
N GLU A 48 8.19 -0.28 5.59
CA GLU A 48 8.16 -0.76 6.99
C GLU A 48 9.01 -2.03 7.17
N GLU A 49 8.94 -2.98 6.24
CA GLU A 49 9.77 -4.19 6.27
C GLU A 49 11.27 -3.87 6.20
N VAL A 50 11.67 -2.91 5.37
CA VAL A 50 13.07 -2.43 5.31
C VAL A 50 13.46 -1.73 6.61
N ALA A 51 12.60 -0.88 7.17
CA ALA A 51 12.86 -0.21 8.44
C ALA A 51 13.02 -1.19 9.62
N LEU A 52 12.32 -2.31 9.57
CA LEU A 52 12.45 -3.42 10.53
C LEU A 52 13.66 -4.33 10.25
N GLY A 53 14.36 -4.12 9.13
CA GLY A 53 15.50 -4.96 8.71
C GLY A 53 15.09 -6.35 8.21
N LEU A 54 13.83 -6.53 7.80
CA LEU A 54 13.33 -7.77 7.18
C LEU A 54 13.69 -7.84 5.69
N LYS A 55 13.84 -6.69 5.04
CA LYS A 55 14.31 -6.53 3.67
C LYS A 55 15.50 -5.58 3.61
N ASP A 56 16.36 -5.77 2.62
CA ASP A 56 17.56 -4.94 2.43
C ASP A 56 17.24 -3.58 1.80
N TYR A 57 16.26 -3.52 0.90
CA TYR A 57 15.86 -2.31 0.18
C TYR A 57 14.42 -2.40 -0.36
N VAL A 58 13.83 -1.25 -0.69
CA VAL A 58 12.58 -1.14 -1.44
C VAL A 58 12.92 -0.90 -2.91
N PRO A 59 12.43 -1.71 -3.86
CA PRO A 59 12.75 -1.55 -5.29
C PRO A 59 12.47 -0.14 -5.83
N ASP A 60 11.37 0.47 -5.43
CA ASP A 60 10.96 1.81 -5.87
C ASP A 60 11.82 2.95 -5.30
N ASP A 61 12.56 2.69 -4.22
CA ASP A 61 13.49 3.67 -3.62
C ASP A 61 14.91 3.51 -4.19
N VAL A 62 15.14 2.56 -5.12
CA VAL A 62 16.42 2.38 -5.79
C VAL A 62 16.56 3.44 -6.90
N PRO A 63 17.62 4.27 -6.88
CA PRO A 63 17.85 5.24 -7.94
C PRO A 63 18.10 4.54 -9.28
N ASP A 64 17.84 5.25 -10.37
CA ASP A 64 18.13 4.74 -11.72
C ASP A 64 19.57 4.23 -11.83
N ALA A 65 19.73 3.14 -12.58
CA ALA A 65 21.03 2.49 -12.73
C ALA A 65 22.08 3.36 -13.45
N THR A 66 21.66 4.47 -14.07
CA THR A 66 22.51 5.39 -14.82
C THR A 66 22.59 6.75 -14.15
N ASP A 67 23.80 7.23 -13.90
CA ASP A 67 24.02 8.61 -13.46
C ASP A 67 23.62 9.60 -14.56
N PRO A 68 23.07 10.77 -14.18
CA PRO A 68 22.76 11.82 -15.14
C PRO A 68 24.05 12.34 -15.80
N LEU A 69 23.98 12.59 -17.11
CA LEU A 69 25.12 13.12 -17.87
C LEU A 69 25.49 14.54 -17.41
N PRO A 70 26.80 14.86 -17.31
CA PRO A 70 27.23 16.23 -17.08
C PRO A 70 26.85 17.14 -18.27
N PRO A 71 26.68 18.46 -18.07
CA PRO A 71 26.17 19.35 -19.10
C PRO A 71 27.10 19.50 -20.31
N GLU A 72 28.39 19.23 -20.15
CA GLU A 72 29.39 19.19 -21.23
C GLU A 72 29.43 17.85 -22.00
N ALA A 73 28.58 16.89 -21.65
CA ALA A 73 28.55 15.59 -22.32
C ALA A 73 28.17 15.72 -23.81
N ALA A 74 28.79 14.88 -24.62
CA ALA A 74 28.49 14.79 -26.04
C ALA A 74 27.07 14.20 -26.25
N PRO A 75 26.33 14.64 -27.29
CA PRO A 75 24.98 14.15 -27.56
C PRO A 75 24.94 12.62 -27.81
N GLU A 76 26.04 12.04 -28.28
CA GLU A 76 26.18 10.59 -28.47
C GLU A 76 26.13 9.83 -27.12
N ALA A 77 26.59 10.45 -26.03
CA ALA A 77 26.53 9.85 -24.71
C ALA A 77 25.10 9.79 -24.17
N ASP A 78 24.25 10.79 -24.46
CA ASP A 78 22.80 10.74 -24.17
C ASP A 78 22.13 9.60 -24.93
N LEU A 79 22.44 9.46 -26.22
CA LEU A 79 21.89 8.37 -27.03
C LEU A 79 22.35 7.00 -26.52
N ALA A 80 23.61 6.86 -26.10
CA ALA A 80 24.12 5.63 -25.50
C ALA A 80 23.40 5.29 -24.18
N GLN A 81 23.19 6.25 -23.28
CA GLN A 81 22.44 6.01 -22.03
C GLN A 81 20.98 5.63 -22.28
N ARG A 82 20.38 6.14 -23.36
CA ARG A 82 19.00 5.81 -23.77
C ARG A 82 18.90 4.54 -24.61
N GLY A 83 20.03 3.86 -24.87
CA GLY A 83 20.08 2.66 -25.70
C GLY A 83 19.76 2.89 -27.18
N LEU A 84 19.91 4.13 -27.68
CA LEU A 84 19.64 4.52 -29.08
C LEU A 84 20.87 4.42 -29.98
N LEU A 85 22.03 4.04 -29.45
CA LEU A 85 23.23 3.78 -30.24
C LEU A 85 23.26 2.30 -30.62
N GLU A 86 23.30 1.99 -31.93
CA GLU A 86 23.44 0.61 -32.40
C GLU A 86 24.76 0.00 -31.91
N ASP A 87 24.68 -1.22 -31.37
CA ASP A 87 25.85 -2.01 -31.02
C ASP A 87 26.59 -2.42 -32.31
N PRO A 88 27.87 -2.04 -32.52
CA PRO A 88 28.63 -2.40 -33.72
C PRO A 88 28.85 -3.92 -33.90
N GLY A 89 28.40 -4.76 -32.97
CA GLY A 89 28.52 -6.22 -33.03
C GLY A 89 27.36 -6.99 -33.68
N ARG A 90 26.27 -6.34 -34.12
CA ARG A 90 25.10 -7.02 -34.71
C ARG A 90 25.13 -6.96 -36.24
N GLY A 91 25.86 -7.90 -36.87
CA GLY A 91 25.93 -8.12 -38.32
C GLY A 91 25.44 -9.51 -38.72
#